data_AF-A3CP08-F1
#
_entry.id   AF-A3CP08-F1
#
_cell.length_a   1.000
_cell.length_b   1.000
_cell.length_c   1.000
_cell.angle_alpha   90.00
_cell.angle_beta   90.00
_cell.angle_gamma   90.00
#
_symmetry.space_group_name_H-M   'P 1'
#
loop_
_entity.id
_entity.type
_entity.pdbx_description
1 polymer ?
#
loop_
_entity_poly.entity_id
_entity_poly.type
_entity_poly.pdbx_seq_one_letter_code
_entity_poly.pdbx_strand_id
1 'polypeptide(L)'
;MKESLIILKVVSPQKIFFWNILGSLSSAAVSVILLFIVTRTLSSESADLYSFSYAIANLLVIVAGFQVRDFQATDIKEKYSFDAYLTTRFLTNILMILILLGYLILNSSTHENFWIIFWVSFFRVSEALSDVFQGLFQQKERLDIAGQSLFFRNMISTITFAVLLLFSKNLLLSIVFQTLTSFIVVLFFDFPKSKLFHRINISTVKLKDIYSILKDCLPLFINAFLLVSIYNQPKYALNDIFNRGLIEAGVQRDFSILFTPIFAMNLMIVFLRPMVTQLAIFKEENKISHFITYKNNLFKILWGTSVLICLGGTIVAIPILNIIYGTRLDQYQISFVILLLGGIASTFSTVCDNILTVFRKHHYLVISFLAGYLVSILTAEPLVSQYGIFGASLSFLISMIAWLSVSLIIYFMTNPYTFLRRKK
;
A
#
# COMPACT_ATOMS: atom_id res chain seq x y z
N MET A 1 -32.51 -18.81 1.33
CA MET A 1 -32.19 -20.24 1.15
C MET A 1 -31.93 -20.62 -0.32
N LYS A 2 -32.78 -20.21 -1.29
CA LYS A 2 -32.49 -20.42 -2.73
C LYS A 2 -31.29 -19.62 -3.26
N GLU A 3 -31.09 -18.37 -2.82
CA GLU A 3 -29.91 -17.55 -3.24
C GLU A 3 -28.60 -17.98 -2.58
N SER A 4 -28.64 -18.45 -1.32
CA SER A 4 -27.46 -18.98 -0.61
C SER A 4 -26.91 -20.25 -1.26
N LEU A 5 -27.80 -21.09 -1.83
CA LEU A 5 -27.43 -22.29 -2.60
C LEU A 5 -26.81 -21.98 -3.98
N ILE A 6 -27.16 -20.84 -4.61
CA ILE A 6 -26.64 -20.45 -5.93
C ILE A 6 -25.20 -19.93 -5.84
N ILE A 7 -24.84 -19.28 -4.74
CA ILE A 7 -23.48 -18.77 -4.52
C ILE A 7 -22.56 -19.89 -4.01
N LEU A 8 -23.06 -20.92 -3.32
CA LEU A 8 -22.30 -22.13 -3.00
C LEU A 8 -22.04 -23.06 -4.21
N LYS A 9 -22.46 -22.69 -5.43
CA LYS A 9 -22.02 -23.40 -6.65
C LYS A 9 -20.51 -23.34 -6.78
N VAL A 10 -19.92 -24.47 -7.17
CA VAL A 10 -18.51 -24.55 -7.60
C VAL A 10 -18.30 -23.51 -8.71
N VAL A 11 -17.58 -22.44 -8.39
CA VAL A 11 -17.22 -21.40 -9.34
C VAL A 11 -15.95 -21.84 -10.05
N SER A 12 -15.86 -21.63 -11.37
CA SER A 12 -14.66 -22.01 -12.11
C SER A 12 -13.43 -21.23 -11.59
N PRO A 13 -12.25 -21.87 -11.49
CA PRO A 13 -11.01 -21.19 -11.10
C PRO A 13 -10.70 -19.97 -11.97
N GLN A 14 -11.05 -20.02 -13.27
CA GLN A 14 -10.89 -18.92 -14.20
C GLN A 14 -11.70 -17.67 -13.79
N LYS A 15 -12.94 -17.86 -13.33
CA LYS A 15 -13.79 -16.75 -12.88
C LYS A 15 -13.28 -16.15 -11.57
N ILE A 16 -12.79 -16.99 -10.65
CA ILE A 16 -12.14 -16.53 -9.41
C ILE A 16 -10.92 -15.69 -9.74
N PHE A 17 -10.06 -16.19 -10.61
CA PHE A 17 -8.86 -15.49 -11.04
C PHE A 17 -9.17 -14.17 -11.74
N PHE A 18 -10.13 -14.15 -12.67
CA PHE A 18 -10.54 -12.96 -13.41
C PHE A 18 -10.98 -11.83 -12.47
N TRP A 19 -11.93 -12.11 -11.56
CA TRP A 19 -12.43 -11.10 -10.64
C TRP A 19 -11.38 -10.64 -9.65
N ASN A 20 -10.54 -11.55 -9.15
CA ASN A 20 -9.45 -11.19 -8.25
C ASN A 20 -8.45 -10.23 -8.91
N ILE A 21 -8.06 -10.50 -10.16
CA ILE A 21 -7.19 -9.60 -10.93
C ILE A 21 -7.87 -8.25 -11.17
N LEU A 22 -9.12 -8.27 -11.64
CA LEU A 22 -9.85 -7.04 -11.94
C LEU A 22 -9.99 -6.14 -10.71
N GLY A 23 -10.33 -6.73 -9.56
CA GLY A 23 -10.37 -6.05 -8.28
C GLY A 23 -8.99 -5.49 -7.88
N SER A 24 -7.95 -6.31 -7.92
CA SER A 24 -6.58 -5.89 -7.55
C SER A 24 -6.07 -4.75 -8.44
N LEU A 25 -6.31 -4.84 -9.75
CA LEU A 25 -5.95 -3.80 -10.71
C LEU A 25 -6.72 -2.51 -10.45
N SER A 26 -8.02 -2.60 -10.15
CA SER A 26 -8.82 -1.42 -9.79
C SER A 26 -8.23 -0.69 -8.58
N SER A 27 -7.79 -1.43 -7.55
CA SER A 27 -7.22 -0.87 -6.34
C SER A 27 -5.88 -0.20 -6.58
N ALA A 28 -5.04 -0.77 -7.46
CA ALA A 28 -3.78 -0.16 -7.86
C ALA A 28 -3.99 1.12 -8.69
N ALA A 29 -5.05 1.16 -9.51
CA ALA A 29 -5.34 2.28 -10.40
C ALA A 29 -6.01 3.47 -9.71
N VAL A 30 -6.75 3.27 -8.60
CA VAL A 30 -7.54 4.32 -7.94
C VAL A 30 -6.71 5.56 -7.60
N SER A 31 -5.56 5.41 -6.93
CA SER A 31 -4.74 6.55 -6.52
C SER A 31 -4.25 7.37 -7.72
N VAL A 32 -3.86 6.68 -8.79
CA VAL A 32 -3.38 7.27 -10.04
C VAL A 32 -4.50 8.02 -10.75
N ILE A 33 -5.66 7.39 -10.89
CA ILE A 33 -6.83 7.98 -11.57
C ILE A 33 -7.34 9.20 -10.81
N LEU A 34 -7.46 9.12 -9.49
CA LEU A 34 -7.92 10.25 -8.67
C LEU A 34 -6.96 11.44 -8.78
N LEU A 35 -5.64 11.21 -8.67
CA LEU A 35 -4.66 12.28 -8.82
C LEU A 35 -4.67 12.86 -10.25
N PHE A 36 -4.83 12.03 -11.27
CA PHE A 36 -4.97 12.48 -12.66
C PHE A 36 -6.18 13.40 -12.83
N ILE A 37 -7.35 13.01 -12.32
CA ILE A 37 -8.58 13.80 -12.40
C ILE A 37 -8.37 15.15 -11.72
N VAL A 38 -7.85 15.18 -10.49
CA VAL A 38 -7.60 16.43 -9.76
C VAL A 38 -6.63 17.33 -10.52
N THR A 39 -5.50 16.77 -10.97
CA THR A 39 -4.45 17.50 -11.68
C THR A 39 -4.94 18.16 -12.96
N ARG A 40 -5.85 17.49 -13.69
CA ARG A 40 -6.39 18.01 -14.96
C ARG A 40 -7.52 19.01 -14.80
N THR A 41 -8.20 18.99 -13.66
CA THR A 41 -9.46 19.73 -13.50
C THR A 41 -9.36 20.95 -12.61
N LEU A 42 -8.43 20.94 -11.65
CA LEU A 42 -8.21 21.98 -10.64
C LEU A 42 -6.83 22.65 -10.78
N SER A 43 -6.56 23.62 -9.92
CA SER A 43 -5.27 24.30 -9.82
C SER A 43 -4.17 23.39 -9.26
N SER A 44 -2.90 23.76 -9.51
CA SER A 44 -1.73 23.07 -8.95
C SER A 44 -1.75 23.01 -7.41
N GLU A 45 -2.22 24.08 -6.76
CA GLU A 45 -2.35 24.14 -5.30
C GLU A 45 -3.38 23.13 -4.76
N SER A 46 -4.55 23.03 -5.39
CA SER A 46 -5.56 22.02 -5.01
C SER A 46 -5.06 20.59 -5.24
N ALA A 47 -4.25 20.38 -6.29
CA ALA A 47 -3.65 19.09 -6.58
C ALA A 47 -2.54 18.73 -5.58
N ASP A 48 -1.73 19.69 -5.15
CA ASP A 48 -0.75 19.53 -4.07
C ASP A 48 -1.43 19.15 -2.77
N LEU A 49 -2.49 19.88 -2.41
CA LEU A 49 -3.28 19.61 -1.21
C LEU A 49 -3.89 18.21 -1.24
N TYR A 50 -4.50 17.81 -2.36
CA TYR A 50 -5.06 16.47 -2.52
C TYR A 50 -3.97 15.39 -2.39
N SER A 51 -2.83 15.60 -3.04
CA SER A 51 -1.67 14.70 -3.02
C SER A 51 -1.11 14.51 -1.61
N PHE A 52 -0.95 15.60 -0.85
CA PHE A 52 -0.54 15.56 0.55
C PHE A 52 -1.58 14.89 1.45
N SER A 53 -2.86 15.24 1.30
CA SER A 53 -3.98 14.62 2.03
C SER A 53 -4.02 13.11 1.80
N TYR A 54 -3.78 12.67 0.57
CA TYR A 54 -3.74 11.26 0.20
C TYR A 54 -2.52 10.53 0.80
N ALA A 55 -1.38 11.22 0.95
CA ALA A 55 -0.21 10.66 1.65
C ALA A 55 -0.53 10.40 3.13
N ILE A 56 -1.15 11.35 3.83
CA ILE A 56 -1.63 11.15 5.21
C ILE A 56 -2.61 9.98 5.29
N ALA A 57 -3.59 9.95 4.38
CA ALA A 57 -4.58 8.90 4.28
C ALA A 57 -3.96 7.51 4.06
N ASN A 58 -2.89 7.41 3.27
CA ASN A 58 -2.13 6.17 3.04
C ASN A 58 -1.43 5.65 4.29
N LEU A 59 -0.91 6.54 5.16
CA LEU A 59 -0.31 6.10 6.41
C LEU A 59 -1.39 5.64 7.40
N LEU A 60 -2.47 6.42 7.51
CA LEU A 60 -3.56 6.15 8.45
C LEU A 60 -4.36 4.89 8.11
N VAL A 61 -4.52 4.55 6.83
CA VAL A 61 -5.19 3.29 6.46
C VAL A 61 -4.42 2.06 6.94
N ILE A 62 -3.10 2.15 7.17
CA ILE A 62 -2.33 1.06 7.78
C ILE A 62 -2.72 0.87 9.25
N VAL A 63 -3.08 1.95 9.96
CA VAL A 63 -3.58 1.88 11.34
C VAL A 63 -4.96 1.23 11.38
N ALA A 64 -5.89 1.67 10.52
CA ALA A 64 -7.20 1.02 10.40
C ALA A 64 -7.07 -0.44 9.92
N GLY A 65 -6.14 -0.67 9.00
CA GLY A 65 -5.70 -1.91 8.37
C GLY A 65 -5.22 -2.95 9.38
N PHE A 66 -4.28 -2.53 10.22
CA PHE A 66 -3.55 -3.33 11.21
C PHE A 66 -3.08 -4.71 10.71
N GLN A 67 -2.96 -4.88 9.39
CA GLN A 67 -2.72 -6.14 8.68
C GLN A 67 -3.62 -7.33 9.09
N VAL A 68 -4.83 -7.04 9.57
CA VAL A 68 -5.78 -8.06 10.04
C VAL A 68 -6.21 -8.99 8.90
N ARG A 69 -6.40 -8.47 7.68
CA ARG A 69 -6.83 -9.29 6.55
C ARG A 69 -5.82 -10.36 6.18
N ASP A 70 -4.53 -10.02 6.13
CA ASP A 70 -3.49 -10.99 5.79
C ASP A 70 -3.47 -12.15 6.79
N PHE A 71 -3.69 -11.85 8.06
CA PHE A 71 -3.84 -12.86 9.11
C PHE A 71 -5.14 -13.66 8.95
N GLN A 72 -6.29 -12.98 8.87
CA GLN A 72 -7.64 -13.57 8.74
C GLN A 72 -7.75 -14.51 7.53
N ALA A 73 -7.20 -14.14 6.39
CA ALA A 73 -7.22 -14.94 5.17
C ALA A 73 -6.49 -16.28 5.32
N THR A 74 -5.54 -16.38 6.26
CA THR A 74 -4.75 -17.59 6.52
C THR A 74 -5.24 -18.38 7.73
N ASP A 75 -6.19 -17.84 8.50
CA ASP A 75 -6.79 -18.51 9.66
C ASP A 75 -7.84 -19.55 9.22
N ILE A 76 -7.42 -20.58 8.48
CA ILE A 76 -8.32 -21.64 7.98
C ILE A 76 -8.97 -22.41 9.13
N LYS A 77 -8.32 -22.44 10.30
CA LYS A 77 -8.83 -23.11 11.51
C LYS A 77 -9.84 -22.27 12.28
N GLU A 78 -10.13 -21.05 11.85
CA GLU A 78 -11.04 -20.11 12.52
C GLU A 78 -10.71 -19.98 14.01
N LYS A 79 -9.43 -19.76 14.33
CA LYS A 79 -8.96 -19.47 15.69
C LYS A 79 -9.76 -18.33 16.32
N TYR A 80 -10.13 -17.34 15.51
CA TYR A 80 -11.02 -16.26 15.90
C TYR A 80 -12.28 -16.21 15.03
N SER A 81 -13.41 -15.81 15.62
CA SER A 81 -14.66 -15.64 14.87
C SER A 81 -14.61 -14.42 13.96
N PHE A 82 -15.38 -14.44 12.86
CA PHE A 82 -15.54 -13.27 12.00
C PHE A 82 -16.03 -12.03 12.77
N ASP A 83 -16.90 -12.23 13.77
CA ASP A 83 -17.39 -11.13 14.62
C ASP A 83 -16.26 -10.45 15.41
N ALA A 84 -15.27 -11.23 15.88
CA ALA A 84 -14.10 -10.69 16.56
C ALA A 84 -13.22 -9.87 15.59
N TYR A 85 -13.03 -10.35 14.35
CA TYR A 85 -12.33 -9.60 13.32
C TYR A 85 -13.05 -8.30 12.94
N LEU A 86 -14.37 -8.36 12.73
CA LEU A 86 -15.21 -7.21 12.40
C LEU A 86 -15.20 -6.17 13.52
N THR A 87 -15.33 -6.61 14.78
CA THR A 87 -15.28 -5.71 15.94
C THR A 87 -13.89 -5.08 16.10
N THR A 88 -12.82 -5.87 15.92
CA THR A 88 -11.45 -5.35 15.90
C THR A 88 -11.30 -4.27 14.83
N ARG A 89 -11.88 -4.47 13.64
CA ARG A 89 -11.86 -3.48 12.55
C ARG A 89 -12.58 -2.19 12.89
N PHE A 90 -13.72 -2.24 13.57
CA PHE A 90 -14.40 -1.03 14.02
C PHE A 90 -13.54 -0.24 15.01
N LEU A 91 -12.89 -0.94 15.96
CA LEU A 91 -12.00 -0.30 16.93
C LEU A 91 -10.76 0.34 16.27
N THR A 92 -10.11 -0.35 15.32
CA THR A 92 -8.94 0.22 14.61
C THR A 92 -9.32 1.41 13.72
N ASN A 93 -10.51 1.41 13.13
CA ASN A 93 -11.04 2.58 12.40
C ASN A 93 -11.30 3.77 13.32
N ILE A 94 -11.89 3.53 14.51
CA ILE A 94 -12.06 4.59 15.52
C ILE A 94 -10.69 5.15 15.93
N LEU A 95 -9.72 4.28 16.20
CA LEU A 95 -8.35 4.69 16.53
C LEU A 95 -7.71 5.54 15.42
N MET A 96 -7.86 5.14 14.16
CA MET A 96 -7.39 5.91 13.00
C MET A 96 -8.00 7.32 12.99
N ILE A 97 -9.32 7.45 13.22
CA ILE A 97 -10.01 8.75 13.24
C ILE A 97 -9.52 9.61 14.42
N LEU A 98 -9.32 9.02 15.60
CA LEU A 98 -8.80 9.75 16.76
C LEU A 98 -7.38 10.28 16.51
N ILE A 99 -6.51 9.47 15.90
CA ILE A 99 -5.16 9.90 15.52
C ILE A 99 -5.21 11.02 14.47
N LEU A 100 -6.08 10.90 13.47
CA LEU A 100 -6.30 11.93 12.46
C LEU A 100 -6.76 13.25 13.08
N LEU A 101 -7.78 13.22 13.94
CA LEU A 101 -8.29 14.42 14.62
C LEU A 101 -7.22 15.05 15.50
N GLY A 102 -6.46 14.24 16.25
CA GLY A 102 -5.32 14.70 17.02
C GLY A 102 -4.29 15.42 16.15
N TYR A 103 -3.89 14.81 15.03
CA TYR A 103 -2.96 15.42 14.07
C TYR A 103 -3.47 16.75 13.51
N LEU A 104 -4.73 16.80 13.07
CA LEU A 104 -5.33 18.00 12.47
C LEU A 104 -5.49 19.15 13.47
N ILE A 105 -5.83 18.84 14.73
CA ILE A 105 -6.00 19.89 15.76
C ILE A 105 -4.64 20.44 16.18
N LEU A 106 -3.65 19.57 16.37
CA LEU A 106 -2.32 19.94 16.89
C LEU A 106 -1.44 20.65 15.86
N ASN A 107 -1.67 20.44 14.56
CA ASN A 107 -0.87 21.03 13.49
C ASN A 107 -1.59 22.21 12.82
N SER A 108 -1.16 23.44 13.16
CA SER A 108 -1.76 24.69 12.65
C SER A 108 -1.77 24.80 11.13
N SER A 109 -0.77 24.23 10.45
CA SER A 109 -0.70 24.23 8.98
C SER A 109 -1.87 23.50 8.30
N THR A 110 -2.58 22.65 9.04
CA THR A 110 -3.70 21.88 8.52
C THR A 110 -5.06 22.57 8.70
N HIS A 111 -5.14 23.67 9.46
CA HIS A 111 -6.42 24.28 9.86
C HIS A 111 -7.20 24.83 8.66
N GLU A 112 -6.53 25.48 7.71
CA GLU A 112 -7.17 26.00 6.49
C GLU A 112 -7.77 24.89 5.63
N ASN A 113 -7.08 23.75 5.58
CA ASN A 113 -7.43 22.61 4.73
C ASN A 113 -8.03 21.42 5.49
N PHE A 114 -8.48 21.66 6.73
CA PHE A 114 -8.88 20.64 7.71
C PHE A 114 -9.86 19.63 7.11
N TRP A 115 -10.93 20.13 6.49
CA TRP A 115 -12.00 19.29 5.97
C TRP A 115 -11.58 18.43 4.78
N ILE A 116 -10.69 18.94 3.92
CA ILE A 116 -10.19 18.18 2.78
C ILE A 116 -9.33 17.03 3.29
N ILE A 117 -8.36 17.31 4.17
CA ILE A 117 -7.48 16.26 4.74
C ILE A 117 -8.31 15.23 5.52
N PHE A 118 -9.30 15.70 6.30
CA PHE A 118 -10.21 14.84 7.03
C PHE A 118 -10.97 13.89 6.10
N TRP A 119 -11.66 14.40 5.07
CA TRP A 119 -12.50 13.59 4.21
C TRP A 119 -11.71 12.66 3.27
N VAL A 120 -10.52 13.08 2.79
CA VAL A 120 -9.63 12.18 2.03
C VAL A 120 -9.16 11.02 2.90
N SER A 121 -8.86 11.29 4.17
CA SER A 121 -8.47 10.24 5.13
C SER A 121 -9.66 9.38 5.52
N PHE A 122 -10.82 9.98 5.77
CA PHE A 122 -12.05 9.28 6.16
C PHE A 122 -12.59 8.37 5.05
N PHE A 123 -12.36 8.70 3.78
CA PHE A 123 -12.59 7.78 2.66
C PHE A 123 -11.91 6.42 2.89
N ARG A 124 -10.70 6.39 3.46
CA ARG A 124 -9.94 5.16 3.72
C ARG A 124 -10.57 4.27 4.79
N VAL A 125 -11.41 4.81 5.68
CA VAL A 125 -12.20 4.03 6.66
C VAL A 125 -13.14 3.07 5.94
N SER A 126 -13.79 3.53 4.87
CA SER A 126 -14.66 2.66 4.06
C SER A 126 -13.89 1.50 3.43
N GLU A 127 -12.62 1.72 3.06
CA GLU A 127 -11.77 0.68 2.49
C GLU A 127 -11.40 -0.36 3.54
N ALA A 128 -10.98 0.08 4.73
CA ALA A 128 -10.63 -0.81 5.83
C ALA A 128 -11.84 -1.64 6.30
N LEU A 129 -13.05 -1.06 6.26
CA LEU A 129 -14.29 -1.81 6.52
C LEU A 129 -14.58 -2.84 5.42
N SER A 130 -14.44 -2.48 4.14
CA SER A 130 -14.58 -3.45 3.04
C SER A 130 -13.55 -4.58 3.15
N ASP A 131 -12.32 -4.25 3.58
CA ASP A 131 -11.18 -5.16 3.68
C ASP A 131 -11.43 -6.36 4.61
N VAL A 132 -12.14 -6.18 5.74
CA VAL A 132 -12.46 -7.32 6.63
C VAL A 132 -13.48 -8.28 6.02
N PHE A 133 -14.44 -7.78 5.23
CA PHE A 133 -15.37 -8.63 4.48
C PHE A 133 -14.64 -9.38 3.37
N GLN A 134 -13.72 -8.73 2.67
CA GLN A 134 -12.86 -9.37 1.68
C GLN A 134 -12.00 -10.48 2.30
N GLY A 135 -11.50 -10.27 3.53
CA GLY A 135 -10.81 -11.29 4.32
C GLY A 135 -11.68 -12.53 4.59
N LEU A 136 -12.96 -12.34 4.93
CA LEU A 136 -13.92 -13.45 5.10
C LEU A 136 -14.13 -14.21 3.79
N PHE A 137 -14.34 -13.50 2.69
CA PHE A 137 -14.52 -14.14 1.38
C PHE A 137 -13.28 -14.91 0.96
N GLN A 138 -12.09 -14.38 1.23
CA GLN A 138 -10.82 -15.05 0.95
C GLN A 138 -10.62 -16.31 1.81
N GLN A 139 -10.93 -16.25 3.11
CA GLN A 139 -10.90 -17.39 4.03
C GLN A 139 -11.84 -18.52 3.57
N LYS A 140 -12.96 -18.18 2.89
CA LYS A 140 -13.92 -19.12 2.31
C LYS A 140 -13.62 -19.48 0.84
N GLU A 141 -12.43 -19.18 0.34
CA GLU A 141 -11.98 -19.45 -1.05
C GLU A 141 -12.82 -18.75 -2.14
N ARG A 142 -13.53 -17.69 -1.78
CA ARG A 142 -14.39 -16.88 -2.68
C ARG A 142 -13.76 -15.55 -3.05
N LEU A 143 -12.54 -15.65 -3.59
CA LEU A 143 -11.79 -14.51 -4.12
C LEU A 143 -12.51 -13.82 -5.30
N ASP A 144 -13.46 -14.49 -5.97
CA ASP A 144 -14.34 -13.83 -6.94
C ASP A 144 -15.20 -12.74 -6.30
N ILE A 145 -15.76 -13.00 -5.12
CA ILE A 145 -16.60 -12.03 -4.40
C ILE A 145 -15.73 -10.92 -3.81
N ALA A 146 -14.55 -11.26 -3.26
CA ALA A 146 -13.58 -10.27 -2.79
C ALA A 146 -13.14 -9.33 -3.93
N GLY A 147 -12.85 -9.88 -5.11
CA GLY A 147 -12.50 -9.12 -6.30
C GLY A 147 -13.62 -8.21 -6.80
N GLN A 148 -14.87 -8.70 -6.81
CA GLN A 148 -16.05 -7.89 -7.15
C GLN A 148 -16.26 -6.73 -6.17
N SER A 149 -16.18 -7.00 -4.86
CA SER A 149 -16.28 -6.00 -3.80
C SER A 149 -15.28 -4.86 -4.04
N LEU A 150 -14.02 -5.22 -4.24
CA LEU A 150 -12.94 -4.27 -4.49
C LEU A 150 -13.19 -3.48 -5.78
N PHE A 151 -13.56 -4.15 -6.87
CA PHE A 151 -13.81 -3.51 -8.16
C PHE A 151 -14.99 -2.52 -8.10
N PHE A 152 -16.15 -2.95 -7.61
CA PHE A 152 -17.35 -2.11 -7.57
C PHE A 152 -17.16 -0.91 -6.64
N ARG A 153 -16.58 -1.12 -5.45
CA ARG A 153 -16.32 -0.02 -4.51
C ARG A 153 -15.42 1.04 -5.16
N ASN A 154 -14.28 0.60 -5.71
CA ASN A 154 -13.29 1.49 -6.32
C ASN A 154 -13.84 2.22 -7.54
N MET A 155 -14.48 1.52 -8.47
CA MET A 155 -14.97 2.12 -9.71
C MET A 155 -16.13 3.07 -9.46
N ILE A 156 -17.13 2.66 -8.67
CA ILE A 156 -18.30 3.50 -8.40
C ILE A 156 -17.88 4.75 -7.62
N SER A 157 -17.03 4.63 -6.58
CA SER A 157 -16.56 5.80 -5.84
C SER A 157 -15.73 6.75 -6.72
N THR A 158 -14.87 6.20 -7.58
CA THR A 158 -14.02 7.00 -8.49
C THR A 158 -14.85 7.71 -9.56
N ILE A 159 -15.87 7.05 -10.13
CA ILE A 159 -16.79 7.67 -11.09
C ILE A 159 -17.57 8.80 -10.41
N THR A 160 -18.11 8.58 -9.21
CA THR A 160 -18.80 9.63 -8.45
C THR A 160 -17.89 10.83 -8.20
N PHE A 161 -16.65 10.58 -7.76
CA PHE A 161 -15.65 11.63 -7.57
C PHE A 161 -15.41 12.41 -8.88
N ALA A 162 -15.17 11.70 -9.98
CA ALA A 162 -14.86 12.29 -11.27
C ALA A 162 -15.99 13.17 -11.78
N VAL A 163 -17.22 12.65 -11.78
CA VAL A 163 -18.42 13.35 -12.26
C VAL A 163 -18.63 14.62 -11.45
N LEU A 164 -18.63 14.52 -10.11
CA LEU A 164 -18.86 15.69 -9.26
C LEU A 164 -17.76 16.72 -9.39
N LEU A 165 -16.49 16.31 -9.51
CA LEU A 165 -15.39 17.25 -9.64
C LEU A 165 -15.44 18.00 -10.97
N LEU A 166 -15.81 17.31 -12.06
CA LEU A 166 -15.94 17.91 -13.39
C LEU A 166 -17.03 18.98 -13.43
N PHE A 167 -18.18 18.73 -12.80
CA PHE A 167 -19.32 19.67 -12.80
C PHE A 167 -19.20 20.77 -11.75
N SER A 168 -18.85 20.42 -10.51
CA SER A 168 -18.83 21.38 -9.39
C SER A 168 -17.54 22.19 -9.30
N LYS A 169 -16.43 21.66 -9.85
CA LYS A 169 -15.06 22.16 -9.63
C LYS A 169 -14.69 22.32 -8.14
N ASN A 170 -15.41 21.63 -7.25
CA ASN A 170 -15.23 21.70 -5.81
C ASN A 170 -14.64 20.38 -5.30
N LEU A 171 -13.39 20.45 -4.81
CA LEU A 171 -12.66 19.29 -4.32
C LEU A 171 -13.34 18.64 -3.11
N LEU A 172 -13.69 19.45 -2.10
CA LEU A 172 -14.29 18.98 -0.86
C LEU A 172 -15.60 18.23 -1.11
N LEU A 173 -16.52 18.84 -1.88
CA LEU A 173 -17.80 18.24 -2.22
C LEU A 173 -17.59 16.87 -2.90
N SER A 174 -16.68 16.80 -3.86
CA SER A 174 -16.40 15.57 -4.61
C SER A 174 -15.89 14.44 -3.70
N ILE A 175 -15.03 14.75 -2.72
CA ILE A 175 -14.50 13.76 -1.77
C ILE A 175 -15.58 13.28 -0.78
N VAL A 176 -16.44 14.18 -0.31
CA VAL A 176 -17.55 13.83 0.59
C VAL A 176 -18.46 12.80 -0.10
N PHE A 177 -18.92 13.08 -1.32
CA PHE A 177 -19.78 12.16 -2.06
C PHE A 177 -19.06 10.88 -2.51
N GLN A 178 -17.76 10.94 -2.84
CA GLN A 178 -16.92 9.76 -3.05
C GLN A 178 -16.97 8.85 -1.82
N THR A 179 -16.80 9.43 -0.63
CA THR A 179 -16.79 8.71 0.64
C THR A 179 -18.14 8.07 0.92
N LEU A 180 -19.22 8.86 0.84
CA LEU A 180 -20.59 8.36 1.03
C LEU A 180 -20.90 7.20 0.08
N THR A 181 -20.53 7.33 -1.20
CA THR A 181 -20.73 6.29 -2.20
C THR A 181 -19.95 5.02 -1.85
N SER A 182 -18.71 5.14 -1.39
CA SER A 182 -17.92 3.99 -0.96
C SER A 182 -18.57 3.25 0.22
N PHE A 183 -19.09 3.98 1.21
CA PHE A 183 -19.86 3.38 2.32
C PHE A 183 -21.15 2.71 1.85
N ILE A 184 -21.88 3.32 0.90
CA ILE A 184 -23.08 2.73 0.29
C ILE A 184 -22.71 1.37 -0.34
N VAL A 185 -21.61 1.28 -1.10
CA VAL A 185 -21.19 -0.01 -1.67
C VAL A 185 -20.88 -1.04 -0.58
N VAL A 186 -20.19 -0.66 0.50
CA VAL A 186 -19.94 -1.59 1.63
C VAL A 186 -21.24 -2.08 2.25
N LEU A 187 -22.21 -1.18 2.47
CA LEU A 187 -23.49 -1.50 3.10
C LEU A 187 -24.42 -2.36 2.22
N PHE A 188 -24.43 -2.13 0.90
CA PHE A 188 -25.35 -2.80 -0.02
C PHE A 188 -24.72 -3.98 -0.78
N PHE A 189 -23.39 -4.06 -0.86
CA PHE A 189 -22.68 -5.17 -1.50
C PHE A 189 -22.00 -6.09 -0.49
N ASP A 190 -21.06 -5.56 0.31
CA ASP A 190 -20.22 -6.41 1.18
C ASP A 190 -21.03 -7.02 2.32
N PHE A 191 -21.81 -6.20 3.01
CA PHE A 191 -22.58 -6.66 4.17
C PHE A 191 -23.63 -7.72 3.82
N PRO A 192 -24.46 -7.58 2.77
CA PRO A 192 -25.41 -8.63 2.38
C PRO A 192 -24.71 -9.91 1.91
N LYS A 193 -23.58 -9.79 1.20
CA LYS A 193 -22.80 -10.96 0.75
C LYS A 193 -22.13 -11.69 1.91
N SER A 194 -21.67 -10.98 2.93
CA SER A 194 -21.07 -11.61 4.12
C SER A 194 -22.06 -12.48 4.90
N LYS A 195 -23.34 -12.09 4.97
CA LYS A 195 -24.42 -12.87 5.60
C LYS A 195 -24.64 -14.25 4.98
N LEU A 196 -24.17 -14.47 3.76
CA LEU A 196 -24.23 -15.78 3.10
C LEU A 196 -23.23 -16.78 3.69
N PHE A 197 -22.16 -16.28 4.32
CA PHE A 197 -21.06 -17.08 4.87
C PHE A 197 -21.03 -17.08 6.39
N HIS A 198 -21.44 -15.97 7.02
CA HIS A 198 -21.42 -15.82 8.48
C HIS A 198 -22.62 -15.01 8.98
N ARG A 199 -23.29 -15.48 10.03
CA ARG A 199 -24.33 -14.71 10.71
C ARG A 199 -23.70 -13.85 11.79
N ILE A 200 -23.66 -12.54 11.54
CA ILE A 200 -23.00 -11.59 12.44
C ILE A 200 -23.69 -11.56 13.80
N ASN A 201 -22.94 -11.78 14.87
CA ASN A 201 -23.40 -11.67 16.25
C ASN A 201 -22.33 -11.07 17.18
N ILE A 202 -22.36 -9.74 17.29
CA ILE A 202 -21.37 -8.94 18.04
C ILE A 202 -21.39 -9.26 19.55
N SER A 203 -22.52 -9.71 20.11
CA SER A 203 -22.61 -9.99 21.55
C SER A 203 -21.75 -11.17 22.01
N THR A 204 -21.26 -11.99 21.08
CA THR A 204 -20.41 -13.15 21.37
C THR A 204 -18.92 -12.83 21.44
N VAL A 205 -18.54 -11.59 21.07
CA VAL A 205 -17.13 -11.20 20.95
C VAL A 205 -16.54 -10.94 22.33
N LYS A 206 -15.42 -11.61 22.63
CA LYS A 206 -14.67 -11.41 23.86
C LYS A 206 -13.55 -10.40 23.63
N LEU A 207 -13.34 -9.49 24.59
CA LEU A 207 -12.22 -8.53 24.55
C LEU A 207 -10.85 -9.22 24.45
N LYS A 208 -10.72 -10.42 25.03
CA LYS A 208 -9.51 -11.25 24.93
C LYS A 208 -9.18 -11.60 23.48
N ASP A 209 -10.19 -11.85 22.64
CA ASP A 209 -9.97 -12.24 21.25
C ASP A 209 -9.48 -11.03 20.44
N ILE A 210 -10.07 -9.85 20.66
CA ILE A 210 -9.61 -8.58 20.05
C ILE A 210 -8.15 -8.30 20.39
N TYR A 211 -7.79 -8.36 21.68
CA TYR A 211 -6.41 -8.16 22.12
C TYR A 211 -5.45 -9.19 21.48
N SER A 212 -5.88 -10.45 21.39
CA SER A 212 -5.04 -11.52 20.84
C SER A 212 -4.85 -11.37 19.33
N ILE A 213 -5.88 -10.95 18.59
CA ILE A 213 -5.79 -10.60 17.17
C ILE A 213 -4.79 -9.47 16.96
N LEU A 214 -4.92 -8.36 17.71
CA LEU A 214 -4.00 -7.23 17.60
C LEU A 214 -2.57 -7.64 17.94
N LYS A 215 -2.36 -8.45 18.98
CA LYS A 215 -1.04 -8.96 19.35
C LYS A 215 -0.43 -9.81 18.24
N ASP A 216 -1.20 -10.73 17.65
CA ASP A 216 -0.74 -11.60 16.58
C ASP A 216 -0.41 -10.80 15.30
N CYS A 217 -1.14 -9.70 15.03
CA CYS A 217 -0.95 -8.85 13.86
C CYS A 217 0.09 -7.72 14.05
N LEU A 218 0.48 -7.41 15.30
CA LEU A 218 1.35 -6.28 15.62
C LEU A 218 2.69 -6.27 14.83
N PRO A 219 3.41 -7.40 14.67
CA PRO A 219 4.65 -7.39 13.89
C PRO A 219 4.43 -7.04 12.41
N LEU A 220 3.32 -7.51 11.82
CA LEU A 220 2.95 -7.20 10.43
C LEU A 220 2.58 -5.73 10.29
N PHE A 221 1.84 -5.18 11.27
CA PHE A 221 1.50 -3.76 11.34
C PHE A 221 2.76 -2.89 11.40
N ILE A 222 3.72 -3.19 12.28
CA ILE A 222 4.95 -2.39 12.43
C ILE A 222 5.71 -2.33 11.11
N ASN A 223 5.91 -3.46 10.44
CA ASN A 223 6.61 -3.50 9.16
C ASN A 223 5.90 -2.66 8.09
N ALA A 224 4.57 -2.80 7.98
CA ALA A 224 3.78 -2.03 7.02
C ALA A 224 3.78 -0.52 7.31
N PHE A 225 3.66 -0.16 8.60
CA PHE A 225 3.65 1.22 9.05
C PHE A 225 5.00 1.91 8.77
N LEU A 226 6.11 1.25 9.10
CA LEU A 226 7.46 1.76 8.81
C LEU A 226 7.68 1.92 7.31
N LEU A 227 7.32 0.91 6.50
CA LEU A 227 7.48 0.96 5.05
C LEU A 227 6.71 2.13 4.41
N VAL A 228 5.42 2.26 4.72
CA VAL A 228 4.60 3.35 4.18
C VAL A 228 5.09 4.71 4.68
N SER A 229 5.56 4.78 5.92
CA SER A 229 6.16 6.01 6.45
C SER A 229 7.38 6.42 5.63
N ILE A 230 8.31 5.49 5.33
CA ILE A 230 9.49 5.80 4.50
C ILE A 230 9.07 6.35 3.13
N TYR A 231 8.05 5.78 2.51
CA TYR A 231 7.58 6.22 1.19
C TYR A 231 6.94 7.61 1.22
N ASN A 232 6.31 7.97 2.34
CA ASN A 232 5.64 9.26 2.49
C ASN A 232 6.52 10.35 3.10
N GLN A 233 7.66 10.01 3.74
CA GLN A 233 8.51 11.03 4.37
C GLN A 233 8.92 12.18 3.44
N PRO A 234 9.36 11.93 2.18
CA PRO A 234 9.68 13.02 1.26
C PRO A 234 8.48 13.94 0.98
N LYS A 235 7.26 13.40 0.97
CA LYS A 235 6.01 14.15 0.76
C LYS A 235 5.66 15.03 1.95
N TYR A 236 5.98 14.59 3.17
CA TYR A 236 5.78 15.40 4.37
C TYR A 236 6.76 16.57 4.40
N ALA A 237 8.04 16.30 4.12
CA ALA A 237 9.07 17.34 4.03
C ALA A 237 8.75 18.39 2.95
N LEU A 238 8.30 17.96 1.76
CA LEU A 238 7.89 18.88 0.69
C LEU A 238 6.73 19.79 1.14
N ASN A 239 5.72 19.24 1.81
CA ASN A 239 4.60 20.03 2.31
C ASN A 239 5.02 21.05 3.38
N ASP A 240 5.91 20.68 4.30
CA ASP A 240 6.39 21.60 5.33
C ASP A 240 7.15 22.78 4.74
N ILE A 241 7.96 22.53 3.71
CA ILE A 241 8.73 23.56 3.00
C ILE A 241 7.80 24.44 2.13
N PHE A 242 6.77 23.85 1.53
CA PHE A 242 5.71 24.59 0.83
C PHE A 242 4.98 25.55 1.79
N ASN A 243 4.58 25.08 2.96
CA ASN A 243 3.92 25.90 3.98
C ASN A 243 4.81 27.03 4.53
N ARG A 244 6.15 26.87 4.46
CA ARG A 244 7.11 27.94 4.78
C ARG A 244 7.31 28.94 3.63
N GLY A 245 6.64 28.76 2.49
CA GLY A 245 6.76 29.63 1.31
C GLY A 245 8.07 29.48 0.54
N LEU A 246 8.79 28.37 0.73
CA LEU A 246 10.11 28.15 0.14
C LEU A 246 10.07 27.48 -1.24
N ILE A 247 8.92 26.92 -1.64
CA ILE A 247 8.70 26.27 -2.93
C ILE A 247 7.34 26.66 -3.52
N GLU A 248 7.23 26.60 -4.84
CA GLU A 248 6.02 26.95 -5.58
C GLU A 248 4.94 25.86 -5.52
N ALA A 249 3.69 26.25 -5.78
CA ALA A 249 2.57 25.32 -5.89
C ALA A 249 2.71 24.41 -7.13
N GLY A 250 2.40 23.14 -6.96
CA GLY A 250 2.51 22.07 -7.96
C GLY A 250 3.64 21.09 -7.68
N VAL A 251 4.57 21.42 -6.79
CA VAL A 251 5.74 20.60 -6.49
C VAL A 251 5.37 19.26 -5.84
N GLN A 252 4.40 19.27 -4.93
CA GLN A 252 3.95 18.06 -4.22
C GLN A 252 3.20 17.09 -5.15
N ARG A 253 2.39 17.64 -6.05
CA ARG A 253 1.71 16.93 -7.13
C ARG A 253 2.74 16.31 -8.06
N ASP A 254 3.69 17.11 -8.55
CA ASP A 254 4.71 16.67 -9.50
C ASP A 254 5.57 15.55 -8.91
N PHE A 255 6.00 15.67 -7.65
CA PHE A 255 6.70 14.58 -6.95
C PHE A 255 5.85 13.30 -6.88
N SER A 256 4.56 13.41 -6.57
CA SER A 256 3.69 12.24 -6.47
C SER A 256 3.38 11.59 -7.83
N ILE A 257 3.31 12.38 -8.91
CA ILE A 257 3.22 11.87 -10.28
C ILE A 257 4.49 11.07 -10.61
N LEU A 258 5.67 11.64 -10.33
CA LEU A 258 6.96 10.97 -10.54
C LEU A 258 7.11 9.70 -9.68
N PHE A 259 6.50 9.68 -8.49
CA PHE A 259 6.54 8.53 -7.60
C PHE A 259 5.62 7.37 -8.04
N THR A 260 4.63 7.65 -8.89
CA THR A 260 3.60 6.67 -9.28
C THR A 260 4.18 5.40 -9.94
N PRO A 261 5.11 5.47 -10.92
CA PRO A 261 5.70 4.27 -11.52
C PRO A 261 6.46 3.38 -10.53
N ILE A 262 6.98 3.92 -9.43
CA ILE A 262 7.67 3.14 -8.39
C ILE A 262 6.71 2.20 -7.66
N PHE A 263 5.45 2.59 -7.45
CA PHE A 263 4.43 1.68 -6.92
C PHE A 263 4.19 0.47 -7.84
N ALA A 264 4.24 0.68 -9.16
CA ALA A 264 4.13 -0.42 -10.12
C ALA A 264 5.33 -1.39 -10.05
N MET A 265 6.54 -0.90 -9.74
CA MET A 265 7.70 -1.78 -9.51
C MET A 265 7.45 -2.72 -8.33
N ASN A 266 6.86 -2.24 -7.23
CA ASN A 266 6.51 -3.10 -6.10
C ASN A 266 5.45 -4.18 -6.46
N LEU A 267 4.61 -3.97 -7.48
CA LEU A 267 3.68 -5.01 -7.96
C LEU A 267 4.41 -6.21 -8.59
N MET A 268 5.66 -6.06 -9.07
CA MET A 268 6.48 -7.18 -9.54
C MET A 268 6.58 -8.30 -8.49
N ILE A 269 6.64 -7.94 -7.20
CA ILE A 269 6.74 -8.90 -6.10
C ILE A 269 5.53 -9.85 -6.08
N VAL A 270 4.35 -9.38 -6.50
CA VAL A 270 3.15 -10.23 -6.61
C VAL A 270 3.37 -11.33 -7.64
N PHE A 271 3.95 -11.01 -8.80
CA PHE A 271 4.29 -11.99 -9.83
C PHE A 271 5.44 -12.92 -9.42
N LEU A 272 6.35 -12.46 -8.58
CA LEU A 272 7.46 -13.26 -8.04
C LEU A 272 7.05 -14.14 -6.85
N ARG A 273 5.85 -13.93 -6.26
CA ARG A 273 5.37 -14.65 -5.08
C ARG A 273 5.35 -16.18 -5.25
N PRO A 274 4.89 -16.76 -6.38
CA PRO A 274 4.95 -18.21 -6.59
C PRO A 274 6.38 -18.75 -6.49
N MET A 275 7.39 -17.95 -6.92
CA MET A 275 8.78 -18.36 -6.81
C MET A 275 9.26 -18.38 -5.35
N VAL A 276 8.85 -17.39 -4.55
CA VAL A 276 9.12 -17.37 -3.11
C VAL A 276 8.47 -18.57 -2.41
N THR A 277 7.25 -18.94 -2.79
CA THR A 277 6.57 -20.13 -2.26
C THR A 277 7.33 -21.42 -2.58
N GLN A 278 7.84 -21.56 -3.82
CA GLN A 278 8.67 -22.72 -4.21
C GLN A 278 9.97 -22.80 -3.40
N LEU A 279 10.60 -21.67 -3.05
CA LEU A 279 11.75 -21.64 -2.15
C LEU A 279 11.40 -22.21 -0.76
N ALA A 280 10.19 -21.95 -0.25
CA ALA A 280 9.75 -22.52 1.02
C ALA A 280 9.58 -24.04 0.93
N ILE A 281 9.01 -24.55 -0.16
CA ILE A 281 8.86 -25.99 -0.41
C ILE A 281 10.22 -26.67 -0.48
N PHE A 282 11.15 -26.16 -1.30
CA PHE A 282 12.49 -26.76 -1.40
C PHE A 282 13.27 -26.73 -0.09
N LYS A 283 13.01 -25.73 0.75
CA LYS A 283 13.59 -25.67 2.09
C LYS A 283 13.01 -26.76 3.01
N GLU A 284 11.69 -26.92 3.02
CA GLU A 284 11.01 -27.95 3.84
C GLU A 284 11.43 -29.37 3.41
N GLU A 285 11.58 -29.58 2.10
CA GLU A 285 12.04 -30.85 1.52
C GLU A 285 13.57 -31.06 1.60
N ASN A 286 14.33 -30.14 2.22
CA ASN A 286 15.80 -30.16 2.30
C ASN A 286 16.55 -30.26 0.94
N LYS A 287 15.93 -29.81 -0.15
CA LYS A 287 16.52 -29.80 -1.51
C LYS A 287 17.40 -28.57 -1.74
N ILE A 288 18.56 -28.53 -1.09
CA ILE A 288 19.46 -27.35 -1.03
C ILE A 288 19.96 -26.90 -2.42
N SER A 289 20.30 -27.84 -3.32
CA SER A 289 20.77 -27.51 -4.68
C SER A 289 19.70 -26.78 -5.49
N HIS A 290 18.47 -27.29 -5.48
CA HIS A 290 17.33 -26.66 -6.13
C HIS A 290 17.02 -25.31 -5.50
N PHE A 291 17.07 -25.19 -4.17
CA PHE A 291 16.90 -23.92 -3.47
C PHE A 291 17.90 -22.86 -3.96
N ILE A 292 19.20 -23.19 -4.05
CA ILE A 292 20.24 -22.25 -4.51
C ILE A 292 20.02 -21.82 -5.96
N THR A 293 19.74 -22.77 -6.86
CA THR A 293 19.50 -22.49 -8.28
C THR A 293 18.28 -21.60 -8.45
N TYR A 294 17.18 -21.92 -7.77
CA TYR A 294 15.93 -21.19 -7.89
C TYR A 294 16.03 -19.79 -7.30
N LYS A 295 16.74 -19.64 -6.17
CA LYS A 295 17.09 -18.35 -5.58
C LYS A 295 17.94 -17.50 -6.54
N ASN A 296 18.98 -18.07 -7.16
CA ASN A 296 19.81 -17.34 -8.11
C ASN A 296 19.00 -16.91 -9.34
N ASN A 297 18.08 -17.75 -9.82
CA ASN A 297 17.17 -17.38 -10.90
C ASN A 297 16.22 -16.25 -10.50
N LEU A 298 15.69 -16.26 -9.26
CA LEU A 298 14.87 -15.17 -8.73
C LEU A 298 15.62 -13.83 -8.77
N PHE A 299 16.87 -13.78 -8.28
CA PHE A 299 17.69 -12.57 -8.34
C PHE A 299 18.06 -12.16 -9.77
N LYS A 300 18.32 -13.12 -10.68
CA LYS A 300 18.58 -12.82 -12.10
C LYS A 300 17.36 -12.21 -12.79
N ILE A 301 16.17 -12.79 -12.59
CA ILE A 301 14.92 -12.26 -13.15
C ILE A 301 14.69 -10.86 -12.60
N LEU A 302 14.80 -10.68 -11.28
CA LEU A 302 14.63 -9.39 -10.63
C LEU A 302 15.59 -8.34 -11.18
N TRP A 303 16.87 -8.68 -11.35
CA TRP A 303 17.87 -7.78 -11.93
C TRP A 303 17.55 -7.43 -13.38
N GLY A 304 17.24 -8.43 -14.21
CA GLY A 304 16.87 -8.22 -15.61
C GLY A 304 15.63 -7.33 -15.77
N THR A 305 14.58 -7.58 -14.98
CA THR A 305 13.36 -6.76 -15.01
C THR A 305 13.61 -5.35 -14.47
N SER A 306 14.46 -5.19 -13.45
CA SER A 306 14.81 -3.88 -12.89
C SER A 306 15.56 -3.02 -13.92
N VAL A 307 16.51 -3.60 -14.64
CA VAL A 307 17.24 -2.92 -15.72
C VAL A 307 16.29 -2.52 -16.86
N LEU A 308 15.39 -3.43 -17.26
CA LEU A 308 14.40 -3.14 -18.30
C LEU A 308 13.45 -2.00 -17.89
N ILE A 309 12.94 -1.98 -16.66
CA ILE A 309 12.10 -0.87 -16.18
C ILE A 309 12.90 0.42 -16.06
N CYS A 310 14.17 0.36 -15.63
CA CYS A 310 14.99 1.56 -15.54
C CYS A 310 15.21 2.18 -16.93
N LEU A 311 15.63 1.37 -17.92
CA LEU A 311 15.87 1.83 -19.29
C LEU A 311 14.57 2.27 -19.99
N GLY A 312 13.50 1.49 -19.88
CA GLY A 312 12.21 1.83 -20.46
C GLY A 312 11.59 3.06 -19.78
N GLY A 313 11.71 3.14 -18.46
CA GLY A 313 11.17 4.22 -17.64
C GLY A 313 11.81 5.57 -17.95
N THR A 314 13.14 5.64 -18.05
CA THR A 314 13.83 6.92 -18.30
C THR A 314 13.52 7.53 -19.67
N ILE A 315 13.21 6.71 -20.67
CA ILE A 315 12.90 7.15 -22.02
C ILE A 315 11.41 7.43 -22.18
N VAL A 316 10.55 6.52 -21.69
CA VAL A 316 9.13 6.50 -22.04
C VAL A 316 8.24 7.10 -20.95
N ALA A 317 8.63 7.01 -19.67
CA ALA A 317 7.72 7.36 -18.58
C ALA A 317 7.42 8.86 -18.52
N ILE A 318 8.43 9.74 -18.60
CA ILE A 318 8.20 11.20 -18.49
C ILE A 318 7.30 11.72 -19.63
N PRO A 319 7.54 11.38 -20.91
CA PRO A 319 6.62 11.75 -21.99
C PRO A 319 5.19 11.28 -21.74
N ILE A 320 5.00 10.03 -21.29
CA ILE A 320 3.67 9.50 -20.96
C ILE A 320 3.05 10.26 -19.79
N LEU A 321 3.81 10.54 -18.73
CA LEU A 321 3.31 11.27 -17.57
C LEU A 321 2.92 12.70 -17.93
N ASN A 322 3.72 13.40 -18.75
CA ASN A 322 3.38 14.73 -19.27
C ASN A 322 2.09 14.70 -20.10
N ILE A 323 1.92 13.69 -20.97
CA ILE A 323 0.70 13.51 -21.78
C ILE A 323 -0.50 13.16 -20.91
N ILE A 324 -0.35 12.32 -19.89
CA ILE A 324 -1.45 11.92 -19.01
C ILE A 324 -1.82 13.07 -18.09
N TYR A 325 -0.89 13.63 -17.34
CA TYR A 325 -1.20 14.63 -16.33
C TYR A 325 -1.26 16.07 -16.87
N GLY A 326 -0.80 16.34 -18.09
CA GLY A 326 -0.78 17.69 -18.65
C GLY A 326 0.23 18.60 -17.95
N THR A 327 1.34 18.03 -17.49
CA THR A 327 2.39 18.70 -16.72
C THR A 327 3.70 18.76 -17.50
N ARG A 328 4.67 19.56 -17.03
CA ARG A 328 6.01 19.68 -17.61
C ARG A 328 7.04 19.10 -16.65
N LEU A 329 7.21 17.79 -16.67
CA LEU A 329 8.11 17.05 -15.77
C LEU A 329 9.52 16.86 -16.35
N ASP A 330 9.81 17.40 -17.54
CA ASP A 330 11.09 17.21 -18.23
C ASP A 330 12.28 17.72 -17.40
N GLN A 331 12.06 18.76 -16.60
CA GLN A 331 13.05 19.32 -15.67
C GLN A 331 13.44 18.36 -14.53
N TYR A 332 12.61 17.34 -14.24
CA TYR A 332 12.82 16.41 -13.15
C TYR A 332 13.35 15.04 -13.61
N GLN A 333 13.92 14.95 -14.82
CA GLN A 333 14.41 13.69 -15.36
C GLN A 333 15.44 12.99 -14.46
N ILE A 334 16.38 13.75 -13.90
CA ILE A 334 17.40 13.18 -12.99
C ILE A 334 16.74 12.70 -11.69
N SER A 335 15.84 13.50 -11.11
CA SER A 335 15.08 13.13 -9.92
C SER A 335 14.27 11.84 -10.12
N PHE A 336 13.66 11.68 -11.30
CA PHE A 336 12.93 10.48 -11.67
C PHE A 336 13.84 9.25 -11.76
N VAL A 337 15.03 9.37 -12.37
CA VAL A 337 16.02 8.27 -12.41
C VAL A 337 16.41 7.84 -10.99
N ILE A 338 16.65 8.80 -10.10
CA ILE A 338 17.00 8.54 -8.70
C ILE A 338 15.86 7.80 -7.99
N LEU A 339 14.60 8.21 -8.21
CA LEU A 339 13.44 7.52 -7.66
C LEU A 339 13.33 6.08 -8.18
N LEU A 340 13.56 5.84 -9.48
CA LEU A 340 13.59 4.50 -10.06
C LEU A 340 14.67 3.63 -9.39
N LEU A 341 15.88 4.15 -9.18
CA LEU A 341 16.93 3.44 -8.44
C LEU A 341 16.50 3.12 -7.01
N GLY A 342 15.79 4.03 -6.34
CA GLY A 342 15.21 3.79 -5.03
C GLY A 342 14.17 2.66 -5.05
N GLY A 343 13.30 2.64 -6.05
CA GLY A 343 12.31 1.57 -6.26
C GLY A 343 12.95 0.21 -6.55
N ILE A 344 14.07 0.19 -7.29
CA ILE A 344 14.86 -1.04 -7.50
C ILE A 344 15.41 -1.52 -6.16
N ALA A 345 16.07 -0.64 -5.40
CA ALA A 345 16.60 -0.98 -4.09
C ALA A 345 15.51 -1.52 -3.16
N SER A 346 14.33 -0.89 -3.11
CA SER A 346 13.18 -1.34 -2.31
C SER A 346 12.69 -2.74 -2.70
N THR A 347 12.63 -3.01 -4.01
CA THR A 347 12.18 -4.31 -4.52
C THR A 347 13.18 -5.41 -4.16
N PHE A 348 14.48 -5.13 -4.27
CA PHE A 348 15.54 -6.04 -3.82
C PHE A 348 15.47 -6.31 -2.31
N SER A 349 15.28 -5.27 -1.48
CA SER A 349 15.10 -5.42 -0.03
C SER A 349 13.93 -6.35 0.28
N THR A 350 12.79 -6.12 -0.39
CA THR A 350 11.60 -6.93 -0.18
C THR A 350 11.80 -8.40 -0.56
N VAL A 351 12.56 -8.69 -1.62
CA VAL A 351 12.89 -10.08 -1.97
C VAL A 351 13.80 -10.72 -0.92
N CYS A 352 14.80 -10.00 -0.40
CA CYS A 352 15.61 -10.47 0.72
C CYS A 352 14.75 -10.78 1.96
N ASP A 353 13.84 -9.88 2.30
CA ASP A 353 12.93 -10.00 3.45
C ASP A 353 11.94 -11.18 3.29
N ASN A 354 11.42 -11.39 2.08
CA ASN A 354 10.60 -12.56 1.75
C ASN A 354 11.38 -13.87 1.93
N ILE A 355 12.65 -13.92 1.52
CA ILE A 355 13.50 -15.09 1.74
C ILE A 355 13.79 -15.30 3.23
N LEU A 356 14.05 -14.24 4.00
CA LEU A 356 14.19 -14.32 5.47
C LEU A 356 12.94 -14.85 6.15
N THR A 357 11.77 -14.51 5.62
CA THR A 357 10.47 -15.03 6.07
C THR A 357 10.36 -16.52 5.81
N VAL A 358 10.78 -17.00 4.63
CA VAL A 358 10.94 -18.45 4.36
C VAL A 358 11.89 -19.12 5.36
N PHE A 359 12.91 -18.38 5.82
CA PHE A 359 13.78 -18.86 6.89
C PHE A 359 13.15 -18.88 8.30
N ARG A 360 11.90 -18.43 8.47
CA ARG A 360 11.21 -18.19 9.74
C ARG A 360 11.93 -17.18 10.64
N LYS A 361 12.68 -16.25 10.04
CA LYS A 361 13.48 -15.23 10.71
C LYS A 361 12.86 -13.84 10.60
N HIS A 362 11.53 -13.79 10.61
CA HIS A 362 10.72 -12.59 10.37
C HIS A 362 10.91 -11.49 11.44
N HIS A 363 11.38 -11.85 12.65
CA HIS A 363 11.66 -10.88 13.71
C HIS A 363 12.80 -9.92 13.38
N TYR A 364 13.73 -10.30 12.49
CA TYR A 364 14.80 -9.41 12.04
C TYR A 364 14.33 -8.35 11.03
N LEU A 365 13.16 -8.52 10.40
CA LEU A 365 12.63 -7.58 9.42
C LEU A 365 12.39 -6.20 10.03
N VAL A 366 11.95 -6.16 11.28
CA VAL A 366 11.69 -4.90 11.99
C VAL A 366 12.97 -4.05 12.06
N ILE A 367 14.14 -4.67 12.19
CA ILE A 367 15.43 -3.97 12.25
C ILE A 367 15.76 -3.32 10.90
N SER A 368 15.52 -4.02 9.79
CA SER A 368 15.81 -3.51 8.46
C SER A 368 14.86 -2.36 8.08
N PHE A 369 13.57 -2.47 8.39
CA PHE A 369 12.61 -1.39 8.22
C PHE A 369 12.92 -0.19 9.13
N LEU A 370 13.29 -0.43 10.39
CA LEU A 370 13.61 0.64 11.33
C LEU A 370 14.84 1.44 10.88
N ALA A 371 15.86 0.78 10.36
CA ALA A 371 17.04 1.45 9.80
C ALA A 371 16.67 2.37 8.63
N GLY A 372 15.88 1.86 7.66
CA GLY A 372 15.38 2.68 6.55
C GLY A 372 14.53 3.85 7.03
N TYR A 373 13.68 3.64 8.03
CA TYR A 373 12.82 4.68 8.62
C TYR A 373 13.62 5.78 9.32
N LEU A 374 14.59 5.44 10.17
CA LEU A 374 15.44 6.41 10.85
C LEU A 374 16.20 7.27 9.83
N VAL A 375 16.78 6.64 8.81
CA VAL A 375 17.45 7.36 7.72
C VAL A 375 16.49 8.27 6.98
N SER A 376 15.24 7.85 6.74
CA SER A 376 14.25 8.68 6.06
C SER A 376 13.90 9.95 6.83
N ILE A 377 13.74 9.87 8.16
CA ILE A 377 13.48 11.04 8.99
C ILE A 377 14.69 11.98 9.00
N LEU A 378 15.89 11.42 9.17
CA LEU A 378 17.11 12.22 9.31
C LEU A 378 17.51 12.92 7.99
N THR A 379 17.12 12.37 6.84
CA THR A 379 17.55 12.88 5.54
C THR A 379 16.48 13.70 4.82
N ALA A 380 15.19 13.49 5.08
CA ALA A 380 14.11 14.10 4.31
C ALA A 380 14.10 15.63 4.43
N GLU A 381 13.95 16.20 5.63
CA GLU A 381 13.87 17.66 5.78
C GLU A 381 15.13 18.39 5.30
N PRO A 382 16.37 17.99 5.66
CA PRO A 382 17.57 18.69 5.22
C PRO A 382 17.78 18.68 3.71
N LEU A 383 17.59 17.53 3.05
CA LEU A 383 17.80 17.41 1.62
C LEU A 383 16.71 18.12 0.82
N VAL A 384 15.45 18.00 1.24
CA VAL A 384 14.33 18.66 0.54
C VAL A 384 14.43 20.18 0.69
N SER A 385 14.87 20.69 1.85
CA SER A 385 15.03 22.14 2.06
C SER A 385 16.06 22.78 1.13
N GLN A 386 17.11 22.03 0.77
CA GLN A 386 18.18 22.54 -0.10
C GLN A 386 17.90 22.29 -1.58
N TYR A 387 17.26 21.17 -1.93
CA TYR A 387 17.19 20.69 -3.32
C TYR A 387 15.77 20.37 -3.82
N GLY A 388 14.72 20.68 -3.05
CA GLY A 388 13.32 20.43 -3.43
C GLY A 388 13.05 18.98 -3.84
N ILE A 389 12.47 18.77 -5.04
CA ILE A 389 12.15 17.44 -5.60
C ILE A 389 13.40 16.55 -5.74
N PHE A 390 14.55 17.12 -6.11
CA PHE A 390 15.80 16.35 -6.20
C PHE A 390 16.21 15.83 -4.82
N GLY A 391 16.12 16.68 -3.80
CA GLY A 391 16.37 16.30 -2.40
C GLY A 391 15.42 15.23 -1.90
N ALA A 392 14.13 15.35 -2.24
CA ALA A 392 13.10 14.36 -1.92
C ALA A 392 13.43 12.98 -2.52
N SER A 393 13.86 12.98 -3.77
CA SER A 393 14.25 11.78 -4.51
C SER A 393 15.50 11.13 -3.91
N LEU A 394 16.50 11.95 -3.56
CA LEU A 394 17.74 11.49 -2.94
C LEU A 394 17.51 10.92 -1.53
N SER A 395 16.71 11.58 -0.70
CA SER A 395 16.32 11.07 0.62
C SER A 395 15.64 9.70 0.51
N PHE A 396 14.72 9.54 -0.44
CA PHE A 396 14.08 8.27 -0.70
C PHE A 396 15.11 7.18 -1.08
N LEU A 397 16.01 7.47 -2.03
CA LEU A 397 17.06 6.53 -2.44
C LEU A 397 17.96 6.11 -1.28
N ILE A 398 18.46 7.06 -0.48
CA ILE A 398 19.34 6.78 0.67
C ILE A 398 18.62 5.89 1.69
N SER A 399 17.34 6.16 1.95
CA SER A 399 16.52 5.35 2.85
C SER A 399 16.33 3.91 2.34
N MET A 400 16.10 3.75 1.03
CA MET A 400 15.97 2.42 0.40
C MET A 400 17.29 1.65 0.39
N ILE A 401 18.42 2.33 0.17
CA ILE A 401 19.76 1.71 0.25
C ILE A 401 20.04 1.28 1.68
N ALA A 402 19.73 2.10 2.69
CA ALA A 402 19.92 1.72 4.09
C ALA A 402 19.09 0.47 4.46
N TRP A 403 17.82 0.43 4.05
CA TRP A 403 16.99 -0.76 4.21
C TRP A 403 17.58 -1.99 3.50
N LEU A 404 18.04 -1.84 2.25
CA LEU A 404 18.65 -2.92 1.47
C LEU A 404 19.94 -3.44 2.12
N SER A 405 20.84 -2.55 2.53
CA SER A 405 22.12 -2.91 3.16
C SER A 405 21.90 -3.71 4.43
N VAL A 406 20.99 -3.26 5.31
CA VAL A 406 20.68 -3.99 6.55
C VAL A 406 20.02 -5.33 6.26
N SER A 407 19.09 -5.39 5.29
CA SER A 407 18.44 -6.64 4.87
C SER A 407 19.45 -7.65 4.32
N LEU A 408 20.42 -7.18 3.52
CA LEU A 408 21.50 -8.01 3.00
C LEU A 408 22.42 -8.51 4.11
N ILE A 409 22.83 -7.64 5.04
CA ILE A 409 23.67 -8.03 6.19
C ILE A 409 22.98 -9.12 7.01
N ILE A 410 21.71 -8.92 7.37
CA ILE A 410 20.90 -9.92 8.10
C ILE A 410 20.82 -11.20 7.30
N TYR A 411 20.51 -11.11 6.00
CA TYR A 411 20.43 -12.25 5.11
C TYR A 411 21.75 -13.06 5.07
N PHE A 412 22.90 -12.40 4.92
CA PHE A 412 24.19 -13.10 4.87
C PHE A 412 24.59 -13.71 6.22
N MET A 413 24.28 -13.04 7.34
CA MET A 413 24.56 -13.56 8.68
C MET A 413 23.67 -14.76 9.05
N THR A 414 22.42 -14.74 8.58
CA THR A 414 21.41 -15.70 9.02
C THR A 414 21.25 -16.89 8.08
N ASN A 415 21.65 -16.78 6.82
CA ASN A 415 21.50 -17.84 5.83
C ASN A 415 22.67 -18.85 5.91
N PRO A 416 22.38 -20.14 6.21
CA PRO A 416 23.41 -21.18 6.28
C PRO A 416 23.99 -21.56 4.90
N TYR A 417 23.36 -21.16 3.78
CA TYR A 417 23.73 -21.55 2.42
C TYR A 417 24.42 -20.45 1.61
N THR A 418 25.09 -19.52 2.29
CA THR A 418 25.93 -18.50 1.65
C THR A 418 27.28 -19.09 1.27
N PHE A 419 27.85 -18.61 0.16
CA PHE A 419 29.11 -19.11 -0.42
C PHE A 419 30.27 -19.15 0.60
N LEU A 420 30.22 -18.29 1.62
CA LEU A 420 31.20 -18.18 2.71
C LEU A 420 31.19 -19.34 3.71
N ARG A 421 30.11 -20.12 3.81
CA ARG A 421 30.01 -21.23 4.79
C ARG A 421 30.29 -22.62 4.23
N ARG A 422 30.63 -22.74 2.94
CA ARG A 422 31.02 -24.03 2.32
C ARG A 422 32.38 -24.59 2.78
N LYS A 423 33.06 -23.94 3.73
CA LYS A 423 34.37 -24.36 4.27
C LYS A 423 34.39 -24.62 5.79
N LYS A 424 33.27 -25.01 6.39
CA LYS A 424 33.28 -25.63 7.72
C LYS A 424 32.41 -26.86 7.77
#